data_AF-A0A437AMP8-F1
#
_entry.id   AF-A0A437AMP8-F1
#
_cell.length_a   1.000
_cell.length_b   1.000
_cell.length_c   1.000
_cell.angle_alpha   90.00
_cell.angle_beta   90.00
_cell.angle_gamma   90.00
#
_symmetry.space_group_name_H-M   'P 1'
#
loop_
_entity.id
_entity.type
_entity.pdbx_description
1 polymer ?
#
loop_
_entity_poly.entity_id
_entity_poly.type
_entity_poly.pdbx_seq_one_letter_code
_entity_poly.pdbx_strand_id
1 'polypeptide(L)'
;MSYDDLLPRILSKDSLDRLNRIKILNKTEGIKLESLVINKFNVTRRFISDDEFMEIVNENEKQKQKMEVVYKRRNRDDDLEEI
;
A
#
# COMPACT_ATOMS: atom_id res chain seq x y z
N MET A 1 -12.02 18.97 -3.42
CA MET A 1 -12.24 17.69 -4.13
C MET A 1 -11.97 16.59 -3.12
N SER A 2 -12.98 15.79 -2.76
CA SER A 2 -12.75 14.62 -1.90
C SER A 2 -12.01 13.57 -2.73
N TYR A 3 -11.09 12.82 -2.11
CA TYR A 3 -10.38 11.72 -2.77
C TYR A 3 -11.35 10.65 -3.33
N ASP A 4 -12.55 10.57 -2.75
CA ASP A 4 -13.64 9.69 -3.18
C ASP A 4 -14.09 9.94 -4.63
N ASP A 5 -13.98 11.17 -5.13
CA ASP A 5 -14.35 11.50 -6.52
C ASP A 5 -13.21 11.23 -7.52
N LEU A 6 -11.97 11.11 -7.02
CA LEU A 6 -10.77 10.95 -7.84
C LEU A 6 -10.51 9.48 -8.16
N LEU A 7 -10.58 8.60 -7.16
CA LEU A 7 -10.26 7.18 -7.33
C LEU A 7 -11.05 6.50 -8.47
N PRO A 8 -12.38 6.72 -8.63
CA PRO A 8 -13.13 6.13 -9.74
C PRO A 8 -12.73 6.64 -11.13
N ARG A 9 -12.00 7.76 -11.21
CA ARG A 9 -11.53 8.35 -12.47
C ARG A 9 -10.12 7.90 -12.85
N ILE A 10 -9.35 7.43 -11.88
CA ILE A 10 -7.93 7.09 -12.05
C ILE A 10 -7.65 5.59 -11.97
N LEU A 11 -8.60 4.79 -11.47
CA LEU A 11 -8.52 3.33 -11.40
C LEU A 11 -9.59 2.67 -12.27
N SER A 12 -9.33 1.42 -12.65
CA SER A 12 -10.37 0.53 -13.15
C SER A 12 -11.41 0.23 -12.04
N LYS A 13 -12.59 -0.21 -12.46
CA LYS A 13 -13.64 -0.64 -11.54
C LYS A 13 -13.17 -1.79 -10.64
N ASP A 14 -12.48 -2.77 -11.21
CA ASP A 14 -12.02 -3.95 -10.46
C ASP A 14 -10.96 -3.59 -9.42
N SER A 15 -10.04 -2.69 -9.76
CA SER A 15 -9.03 -2.18 -8.82
C SER A 15 -9.66 -1.32 -7.72
N LEU A 16 -10.64 -0.49 -8.06
CA LEU A 16 -11.39 0.28 -7.06
C LEU A 16 -12.15 -0.62 -6.08
N ASP A 17 -12.83 -1.65 -6.59
CA ASP A 17 -13.54 -2.62 -5.76
C ASP A 17 -12.59 -3.39 -4.84
N ARG A 18 -11.41 -3.77 -5.33
CA ARG A 18 -10.35 -4.38 -4.51
C ARG A 18 -9.86 -3.44 -3.43
N LEU A 19 -9.55 -2.18 -3.76
CA LEU A 19 -9.12 -1.18 -2.78
C LEU A 19 -10.17 -0.99 -1.69
N ASN A 20 -11.45 -0.92 -2.05
CA ASN A 20 -12.55 -0.80 -1.09
C ASN A 20 -12.66 -2.03 -0.18
N ARG A 21 -12.52 -3.25 -0.73
CA ARG A 21 -12.47 -4.48 0.09
C ARG A 21 -11.32 -4.45 1.07
N ILE A 22 -10.13 -4.00 0.65
CA ILE A 22 -8.97 -3.87 1.54
C ILE A 22 -9.25 -2.83 2.64
N LYS A 23 -9.84 -1.67 2.31
CA LYS A 23 -10.23 -0.65 3.31
C LYS A 23 -11.20 -1.21 4.35
N ILE A 24 -12.14 -2.07 3.95
CA ILE A 24 -13.10 -2.71 4.86
C ILE A 24 -12.38 -3.70 5.78
N LEU A 25 -11.48 -4.53 5.24
CA LEU A 25 -10.75 -5.53 6.03
C LEU A 25 -9.70 -4.91 6.96
N ASN A 26 -8.99 -3.90 6.47
CA ASN A 26 -7.94 -3.20 7.19
C ASN A 26 -7.90 -1.73 6.77
N LYS A 27 -8.57 -0.87 7.56
CA LYS A 27 -8.69 0.56 7.28
C LYS A 27 -7.33 1.25 7.13
N THR A 28 -6.38 0.96 8.01
CA THR A 28 -5.05 1.59 8.01
C THR A 28 -4.30 1.26 6.73
N GLU A 29 -4.34 0.00 6.33
CA GLU A 29 -3.71 -0.44 5.09
C GLU A 29 -4.39 0.12 3.85
N GLY A 30 -5.73 0.13 3.81
CA GLY A 30 -6.48 0.68 2.70
C GLY A 30 -6.21 2.16 2.47
N ILE A 31 -6.08 2.96 3.54
CA ILE A 31 -5.70 4.39 3.45
C ILE A 31 -4.27 4.54 2.91
N LYS A 32 -3.35 3.67 3.32
CA LYS A 32 -1.97 3.69 2.83
C LYS A 32 -1.91 3.36 1.33
N LEU A 33 -2.63 2.33 0.89
CA LEU A 33 -2.71 1.96 -0.53
C LEU A 33 -3.36 3.06 -1.38
N GLU A 34 -4.45 3.65 -0.89
CA GLU A 34 -5.08 4.82 -1.52
C GLU A 34 -4.06 5.96 -1.72
N SER A 35 -3.27 6.27 -0.69
CA SER A 35 -2.23 7.30 -0.76
C SER A 35 -1.16 6.96 -1.81
N LEU A 36 -0.75 5.70 -1.90
CA LEU A 36 0.23 5.25 -2.90
C LEU A 36 -0.32 5.35 -4.33
N VAL A 37 -1.58 4.97 -4.54
CA VAL A 37 -2.27 5.09 -5.83
C VAL A 37 -2.35 6.55 -6.26
N ILE A 38 -2.79 7.44 -5.36
CA ILE A 38 -2.87 8.89 -5.65
C ILE A 38 -1.49 9.46 -5.98
N ASN A 39 -0.45 9.05 -5.25
CA ASN A 39 0.92 9.49 -5.53
C ASN A 39 1.39 9.03 -6.91
N LYS A 40 1.17 7.75 -7.25
CA LYS A 40 1.49 7.22 -8.59
C LYS A 40 0.77 8.01 -9.68
N PHE A 41 -0.51 8.33 -9.48
CA PHE A 41 -1.28 9.15 -10.40
C PHE A 41 -0.70 10.58 -10.51
N ASN A 42 -0.31 11.22 -9.41
CA ASN A 42 0.26 12.57 -9.45
C ASN A 42 1.59 12.63 -10.21
N VAL A 43 2.38 11.56 -10.16
CA VAL A 43 3.66 11.44 -10.89
C VAL A 43 3.43 11.15 -12.37
N THR A 44 2.54 10.21 -12.70
CA THR A 44 2.37 9.72 -14.07
C THR A 44 1.31 10.48 -14.88
N ARG A 45 0.36 11.13 -14.18
CA ARG A 45 -0.81 11.84 -14.73
C ARG A 45 -1.65 10.98 -15.69
N ARG A 46 -1.64 9.66 -15.50
CA ARG A 46 -2.34 8.69 -16.36
C ARG A 46 -3.23 7.76 -15.56
N PHE A 47 -4.20 7.18 -16.24
CA PHE A 47 -5.02 6.09 -15.70
C PHE A 47 -4.15 4.91 -15.23
N ILE A 48 -4.47 4.34 -14.07
CA ILE A 48 -3.77 3.22 -13.46
C ILE A 48 -4.51 1.93 -13.83
N SER A 49 -3.84 1.08 -14.57
CA SER A 49 -4.34 -0.25 -14.95
C SER A 49 -4.41 -1.22 -13.76
N ASP A 50 -5.13 -2.34 -13.94
CA ASP A 50 -5.20 -3.39 -12.92
C ASP A 50 -3.83 -3.97 -12.57
N ASP A 51 -2.98 -4.16 -13.58
CA ASP A 51 -1.62 -4.68 -13.37
C ASP A 51 -0.77 -3.70 -12.54
N GLU A 52 -0.82 -2.40 -12.86
CA GLU A 52 -0.12 -1.37 -12.09
C GLU A 52 -0.66 -1.25 -10.66
N PHE A 53 -1.96 -1.40 -10.47
CA PHE A 53 -2.54 -1.42 -9.13
C PHE A 53 -2.02 -2.63 -8.33
N MET A 54 -1.97 -3.82 -8.95
CA MET A 54 -1.43 -5.02 -8.31
C MET A 54 0.07 -4.89 -8.01
N GLU A 55 0.84 -4.22 -8.86
CA GLU A 55 2.24 -3.88 -8.56
C GLU A 55 2.35 -3.04 -7.29
N ILE A 56 1.55 -1.97 -7.14
CA ILE A 56 1.53 -1.12 -5.94
C ILE A 56 1.20 -1.94 -4.69
N VAL A 57 0.20 -2.83 -4.77
CA VAL A 57 -0.17 -3.73 -3.66
C VAL A 57 1.01 -4.63 -3.29
N ASN A 58 1.63 -5.28 -4.28
CA ASN A 58 2.76 -6.18 -4.06
C ASN A 58 3.99 -5.46 -3.49
N GLU A 59 4.29 -4.24 -3.94
CA GLU A 59 5.38 -3.43 -3.41
C GLU A 59 5.13 -3.03 -1.95
N ASN A 60 3.89 -2.66 -1.61
CA ASN A 60 3.52 -2.36 -0.22
C ASN A 60 3.70 -3.59 0.68
N GLU A 61 3.28 -4.78 0.24
CA GLU A 61 3.48 -6.04 0.97
C GLU A 61 4.97 -6.37 1.17
N LYS A 62 5.79 -6.22 0.12
CA LYS A 62 7.24 -6.42 0.22
C LYS A 62 7.89 -5.46 1.23
N GLN A 63 7.43 -4.21 1.29
CA GLN A 63 7.94 -3.24 2.27
C GLN A 63 7.56 -3.64 3.71
N LYS A 64 6.35 -4.15 3.93
CA LYS A 64 5.94 -4.67 5.25
C LYS A 64 6.81 -5.85 5.68
N GLN A 65 7.04 -6.82 4.80
CA GLN A 65 7.89 -7.98 5.09
C GLN A 65 9.32 -7.55 5.41
N LYS A 66 9.89 -6.59 4.66
CA LYS A 66 11.21 -6.05 4.95
C LYS A 66 11.27 -5.37 6.34
N MET A 67 10.26 -4.59 6.69
CA MET A 67 10.19 -3.96 8.02
C MET A 67 10.09 -5.00 9.15
N GLU A 68 9.32 -6.08 8.95
CA GLU A 68 9.22 -7.17 9.92
C GLU A 68 10.57 -7.88 10.14
N VAL A 69 11.33 -8.10 9.06
CA VAL A 69 12.68 -8.68 9.14
C VAL A 69 13.65 -7.77 9.88
N VAL A 70 13.59 -6.45 9.67
CA VAL A 70 14.43 -5.49 10.39
C VAL A 70 14.07 -5.43 11.88
N TYR A 71 12.78 -5.46 12.22
CA TYR A 71 12.33 -5.51 13.62
C TYR A 71 12.80 -6.79 14.33
N LYS A 72 12.69 -7.95 13.67
CA LYS A 72 13.19 -9.22 14.21
C LYS A 72 14.70 -9.24 14.42
N ARG A 73 15.47 -8.52 13.59
CA ARG A 73 16.92 -8.39 13.76
C ARG A 73 17.29 -7.49 14.95
N ARG A 74 16.66 -6.33 15.07
CA ARG A 74 16.90 -5.41 16.21
C ARG A 74 16.63 -6.07 17.56
N ASN A 75 15.52 -6.79 17.69
CA ASN A 75 15.21 -7.50 18.94
C ASN A 75 16.18 -8.64 19.27
N ARG A 76 16.97 -9.15 18.31
CA ARG A 76 18.01 -10.15 18.58
C ARG A 76 19.34 -9.54 18.99
N ASP A 77 19.65 -8.34 18.50
CA ASP A 77 20.90 -7.65 18.82
C ASP A 77 20.83 -6.97 20.21
N ASP A 78 19.63 -6.59 20.69
CA ASP A 78 19.43 -6.07 22.06
C ASP A 78 19.45 -7.17 23.14
N ASP A 79 19.35 -8.46 22.78
CA ASP A 79 19.36 -9.60 23.72
C ASP A 79 20.78 -10.20 23.95
N LEU A 80 21.85 -9.54 23.47
CA LEU A 80 23.23 -10.04 23.55
C LEU A 80 24.19 -9.21 24.43
N GLU A 81 23.69 -8.26 25.23
CA GLU A 81 24.47 -7.63 26.31
C GLU A 81 24.08 -8.18 27.70
N GLU A 82 24.30 -9.47 27.94
CA GLU A 82 24.45 -9.99 29.31
C GLU A 82 25.16 -11.36 29.34
N ILE A 83 26.49 -11.41 29.14
CA ILE A 83 27.41 -12.37 29.79
C ILE A 83 28.79 -11.73 29.97
#